data_AF-A0A969HMX3-F1
#
_entry.id   AF-A0A969HMX3-F1
#
_cell.length_a   1.000
_cell.length_b   1.000
_cell.length_c   1.000
_cell.angle_alpha   90.00
_cell.angle_beta   90.00
_cell.angle_gamma   90.00
#
_symmetry.space_group_name_H-M   'P 1'
#
loop_
_entity.id
_entity.type
_entity.pdbx_description
1 polymer ?
#
loop_
_entity_poly.entity_id
_entity_poly.type
_entity_poly.pdbx_seq_one_letter_code
_entity_poly.pdbx_strand_id
1 'polypeptide(L)'
;MSKKPLTIWFEQNGDLSEHSVVAHLAAQYGYKSEEAKDFDDQMEYLNLSEFRRRSGRVYFKSVTTGRKYSMYLDDFNAIIKANRFNDKKIEGTFHFVKRSSGQAIQLVLPKDKT
;
A
#
# COMPACT_ATOMS: atom_id res chain seq x y z
N MET A 1 22.66 -19.43 -3.16
CA MET A 1 22.54 -17.96 -2.94
C MET A 1 21.11 -17.67 -2.48
N SER A 2 20.93 -17.12 -1.28
CA SER A 2 19.59 -16.84 -0.72
C SER A 2 18.94 -15.66 -1.44
N LYS A 3 17.77 -15.87 -2.06
CA LYS A 3 16.99 -14.78 -2.69
C LYS A 3 16.36 -13.94 -1.58
N LYS A 4 16.60 -12.62 -1.62
CA LYS A 4 16.09 -11.64 -0.64
C LYS A 4 14.55 -11.61 -0.65
N PRO A 5 13.89 -11.29 0.49
CA PRO A 5 12.43 -11.12 0.55
C PRO A 5 11.95 -10.07 -0.44
N LEU A 6 10.73 -10.24 -0.96
CA LEU A 6 10.12 -9.28 -1.87
C LEU A 6 9.50 -8.14 -1.04
N THR A 7 10.00 -6.94 -1.29
CA THR A 7 9.53 -5.71 -0.65
C THR A 7 8.78 -4.86 -1.67
N ILE A 8 7.50 -4.61 -1.42
CA ILE A 8 6.65 -3.76 -2.27
C ILE A 8 6.34 -2.46 -1.55
N TRP A 9 6.37 -1.34 -2.28
CA TRP A 9 6.13 -0.01 -1.75
C TRP A 9 4.85 0.60 -2.32
N PHE A 10 4.09 1.23 -1.45
CA PHE A 10 2.89 1.99 -1.75
C PHE A 10 3.12 3.43 -1.31
N GLU A 11 3.41 4.32 -2.27
CA GLU A 11 3.55 5.75 -2.05
C GLU A 11 2.18 6.39 -1.82
N GLN A 12 2.04 7.19 -0.77
CA GLN A 12 0.83 7.96 -0.55
C GLN A 12 0.77 9.08 -1.59
N ASN A 13 -0.28 9.10 -2.41
CA ASN A 13 -0.50 10.23 -3.32
C ASN A 13 -1.16 11.37 -2.55
N GLY A 14 -0.55 12.55 -2.60
CA GLY A 14 -1.09 13.76 -2.00
C GLY A 14 -2.37 14.22 -2.70
N ASP A 15 -3.50 13.82 -2.14
CA ASP A 15 -4.58 14.71 -1.73
C ASP A 15 -5.35 14.00 -0.60
N LEU A 16 -5.24 14.55 0.62
CA LEU A 16 -5.83 14.01 1.84
C LEU A 16 -7.25 14.58 2.09
N SER A 17 -7.84 15.25 1.11
CA SER A 17 -9.15 15.86 1.23
C SER A 17 -10.23 15.01 0.56
N GLU A 18 -10.77 14.05 1.30
CA GLU A 18 -12.22 13.78 1.31
C GLU A 18 -12.57 12.93 2.56
N HIS A 19 -12.83 13.68 3.62
CA HIS A 19 -13.78 13.45 4.73
C HIS A 19 -13.87 12.10 5.48
N SER A 20 -13.71 12.26 6.80
CA SER A 20 -14.44 11.63 7.92
C SER A 20 -14.13 10.23 8.44
N VAL A 21 -13.13 9.49 7.92
CA VAL A 21 -12.70 8.23 8.57
C VAL A 21 -11.34 8.36 9.26
N VAL A 22 -10.48 9.28 8.80
CA VAL A 22 -9.13 9.49 9.34
C VAL A 22 -9.16 9.98 10.80
N ALA A 23 -10.16 10.77 11.20
CA ALA A 23 -10.28 11.23 12.59
C ALA A 23 -10.71 10.10 13.55
N HIS A 24 -11.57 9.18 13.10
CA HIS A 24 -12.04 8.07 13.93
C HIS A 24 -10.97 6.95 14.04
N LEU A 25 -10.24 6.68 12.95
CA LEU A 25 -9.14 5.71 12.95
C LEU A 25 -7.84 6.27 13.54
N ALA A 26 -7.57 7.58 13.49
CA ALA A 26 -6.44 8.16 14.21
C ALA A 26 -6.61 8.08 15.74
N ALA A 27 -7.84 7.98 16.23
CA ALA A 27 -8.15 7.70 17.64
C ALA A 27 -8.07 6.21 17.98
N GLN A 28 -8.51 5.32 17.07
CA GLN A 28 -8.47 3.86 17.27
C GLN A 28 -7.06 3.27 17.09
N TYR A 29 -6.23 3.87 16.23
CA TYR A 29 -4.83 3.49 15.97
C TYR A 29 -3.82 4.53 16.51
N GLY A 30 -4.29 5.47 17.33
CA GLY A 30 -3.45 6.38 18.12
C GLY A 30 -2.22 6.93 17.40
N TYR A 31 -2.39 7.77 16.37
CA TYR A 31 -1.24 8.47 15.80
C TYR A 31 -0.75 9.58 16.74
N LYS A 32 -0.04 9.16 17.78
CA LYS A 32 0.99 9.88 18.50
C LYS A 32 2.21 8.95 18.53
N SER A 33 3.28 9.38 17.87
CA SER A 33 4.65 8.85 17.92
C SER A 33 4.87 7.34 17.64
N GLU A 34 5.48 7.06 16.49
CA GLU A 34 6.47 5.99 16.26
C GLU A 34 6.11 4.49 16.39
N GLU A 35 4.94 4.08 16.90
CA GLU A 35 4.74 2.67 17.30
C GLU A 35 3.55 1.88 16.73
N ALA A 36 2.64 2.47 15.94
CA ALA A 36 1.73 1.67 15.10
C ALA A 36 2.45 1.26 13.81
N LYS A 37 3.48 0.39 13.93
CA LYS A 37 4.41 0.07 12.85
C LYS A 37 3.75 -0.77 11.76
N ASP A 38 2.86 -1.68 12.13
CA ASP A 38 2.34 -2.76 11.29
C ASP A 38 0.80 -2.77 11.36
N PHE A 39 0.13 -3.03 10.22
CA PHE A 39 -1.32 -3.19 10.18
C PHE A 39 -1.74 -4.16 9.07
N ASP A 40 -2.72 -5.02 9.34
CA ASP A 40 -3.31 -5.91 8.35
C ASP A 40 -4.40 -5.17 7.58
N ASP A 41 -4.36 -5.27 6.26
CA ASP A 41 -5.35 -4.61 5.39
C ASP A 41 -5.47 -5.30 4.03
N GLN A 42 -6.43 -4.83 3.24
CA GLN A 42 -6.56 -5.14 1.83
C GLN A 42 -6.41 -3.85 1.02
N MET A 43 -5.54 -3.89 0.00
CA MET A 43 -5.36 -2.82 -0.95
C MET A 43 -6.14 -3.16 -2.22
N GLU A 44 -7.26 -2.48 -2.43
CA GLU A 44 -8.12 -2.65 -3.60
C GLU A 44 -7.62 -1.80 -4.77
N TYR A 45 -7.48 -2.42 -5.94
CA TYR A 45 -7.08 -1.75 -7.17
C TYR A 45 -8.13 -0.72 -7.61
N LEU A 46 -7.67 0.49 -7.90
CA LEU A 46 -8.49 1.56 -8.44
C LEU A 46 -8.38 1.58 -9.98
N ASN A 47 -9.51 1.48 -10.67
CA ASN A 47 -9.53 1.56 -12.12
C ASN A 47 -9.12 2.97 -12.59
N LEU A 48 -8.22 3.02 -13.56
CA LEU A 48 -7.43 4.17 -13.97
C LEU A 48 -8.14 5.14 -14.94
N SER A 49 -9.45 5.04 -15.15
CA SER A 49 -10.18 6.02 -15.97
C SER A 49 -10.18 7.44 -15.36
N GLU A 50 -9.94 7.55 -14.05
CA GLU A 50 -10.04 8.80 -13.29
C GLU A 50 -8.69 9.50 -13.01
N PHE A 51 -7.57 8.80 -13.15
CA PHE A 51 -6.24 9.38 -12.93
C PHE A 51 -5.64 9.78 -14.26
N ARG A 52 -5.30 11.07 -14.43
CA ARG A 52 -4.48 11.53 -15.56
C ARG A 52 -3.25 10.64 -15.61
N ARG A 53 -3.14 9.79 -16.64
CA ARG A 53 -2.09 8.78 -16.83
C ARG A 53 -0.71 9.37 -16.54
N ARG A 54 -0.27 9.36 -15.28
CA ARG A 54 1.14 9.52 -14.94
C ARG A 54 1.75 8.16 -15.22
N SER A 55 2.36 8.06 -16.39
CA SER A 55 2.91 6.83 -16.96
C SER A 55 3.69 6.04 -15.91
N GLY A 56 3.35 4.77 -15.72
CA GLY A 56 4.14 3.84 -14.90
C GLY A 56 3.70 3.67 -13.45
N ARG A 57 2.51 4.15 -13.04
CA ARG A 57 1.96 3.91 -11.69
C ARG A 57 0.62 3.17 -11.72
N VAL A 58 0.40 2.38 -10.68
CA VAL A 58 -0.83 1.64 -10.40
C VAL A 58 -1.37 2.12 -9.05
N TYR A 59 -2.69 2.29 -8.95
CA TYR A 59 -3.32 2.97 -7.82
C TYR A 59 -4.21 2.02 -7.02
N PHE A 60 -4.20 2.20 -5.70
CA PHE A 60 -4.89 1.35 -4.75
C PHE A 60 -5.57 2.18 -3.68
N LYS A 61 -6.59 1.60 -3.05
CA LYS A 61 -7.25 2.12 -1.86
C LYS A 61 -7.20 1.08 -0.75
N SER A 62 -6.80 1.52 0.44
CA SER A 62 -6.95 0.74 1.67
C SER A 62 -8.43 0.52 1.94
N VAL A 63 -8.85 -0.74 2.08
CA VAL A 63 -10.24 -1.11 2.41
C VAL A 63 -10.58 -0.61 3.82
N THR A 64 -9.64 -0.72 4.77
CA THR A 64 -9.85 -0.31 6.16
C THR A 64 -9.92 1.21 6.33
N THR A 65 -8.97 1.94 5.76
CA THR A 65 -8.79 3.38 6.04
C THR A 65 -9.34 4.29 4.95
N GLY A 66 -9.64 3.74 3.77
CA GLY A 66 -9.99 4.50 2.58
C GLY A 66 -8.85 5.31 1.96
N ARG A 67 -7.65 5.27 2.54
CA ARG A 67 -6.47 6.01 2.04
C ARG A 67 -6.05 5.47 0.67
N LYS A 68 -5.68 6.40 -0.22
CA LYS A 68 -5.24 6.08 -1.58
C LYS A 68 -3.71 6.04 -1.64
N TYR A 69 -3.19 5.03 -2.33
CA TYR A 69 -1.77 4.80 -2.54
C TYR A 69 -1.47 4.53 -4.00
N SER A 70 -0.20 4.60 -4.39
CA SER A 70 0.27 4.09 -5.68
C SER A 70 1.57 3.33 -5.56
N MET A 71 1.79 2.39 -6.45
CA MET A 71 3.08 1.72 -6.65
C MET A 71 3.54 1.88 -8.09
N TYR A 72 4.83 1.64 -8.34
CA TYR A 72 5.34 1.57 -9.70
C TYR A 72 4.83 0.30 -10.39
N LEU A 73 4.69 0.37 -11.72
CA LEU A 73 4.24 -0.77 -12.53
C LEU A 73 5.17 -1.99 -12.39
N ASP A 74 6.47 -1.78 -12.16
CA ASP A 74 7.43 -2.86 -11.95
C ASP A 74 7.19 -3.61 -10.63
N ASP A 75 6.88 -2.88 -9.54
CA ASP A 75 6.48 -3.48 -8.26
C ASP A 75 5.16 -4.25 -8.41
N PHE A 76 4.22 -3.70 -9.20
CA PHE A 76 2.98 -4.40 -9.51
C PHE A 76 3.22 -5.69 -10.31
N ASN A 77 4.13 -5.66 -11.30
CA ASN A 77 4.52 -6.87 -12.03
C ASN A 77 5.12 -7.93 -11.10
N ALA A 78 5.87 -7.53 -10.06
CA ALA A 78 6.38 -8.45 -9.06
C ALA A 78 5.27 -9.08 -8.20
N ILE A 79 4.25 -8.30 -7.82
CA ILE A 79 3.04 -8.78 -7.14
C ILE A 79 2.30 -9.85 -7.98
N ILE A 80 2.12 -9.59 -9.28
CA ILE A 80 1.47 -10.54 -10.20
C ILE A 80 2.27 -11.84 -10.27
N LYS A 81 3.59 -11.76 -10.44
CA LYS A 81 4.48 -12.94 -10.47
C LYS A 81 4.48 -13.73 -9.16
N ALA A 82 4.27 -13.06 -8.03
CA ALA A 82 4.14 -13.67 -6.72
C ALA A 82 2.72 -14.20 -6.42
N ASN A 83 1.78 -14.13 -7.38
CA ASN A 83 0.38 -14.52 -7.21
C ASN A 83 -0.32 -13.86 -6.00
N ARG A 84 0.03 -12.59 -5.73
CA ARG A 84 -0.50 -11.81 -4.59
C ARG A 84 -1.61 -10.84 -4.97
N PHE A 85 -2.06 -10.87 -6.22
CA PHE A 85 -3.16 -10.05 -6.71
C PHE A 85 -4.37 -10.94 -7.01
N ASN A 86 -5.32 -10.96 -6.07
CA ASN A 86 -6.50 -11.81 -6.14
C ASN A 86 -7.74 -10.94 -6.01
N ASP A 87 -8.75 -11.15 -6.86
CA ASP A 87 -10.00 -10.39 -6.86
C ASP A 87 -9.77 -8.86 -6.78
N LYS A 88 -8.85 -8.36 -7.62
CA LYS A 88 -8.44 -6.95 -7.67
C LYS A 88 -7.85 -6.41 -6.36
N LYS A 89 -7.40 -7.26 -5.44
CA LYS A 89 -6.88 -6.87 -4.14
C LYS A 89 -5.49 -7.44 -3.87
N ILE A 90 -4.74 -6.74 -3.02
CA ILE A 90 -3.49 -7.20 -2.42
C ILE A 90 -3.69 -7.22 -0.91
N GLU A 91 -3.55 -8.40 -0.30
CA GLU A 91 -3.71 -8.58 1.14
C GLU A 91 -2.35 -8.84 1.83
N GLY A 92 -2.20 -8.28 3.03
CA GLY A 92 -1.10 -8.62 3.92
C GLY A 92 -0.93 -7.63 5.05
N THR A 93 0.16 -7.83 5.79
CA THR A 93 0.62 -6.93 6.85
C THR A 93 1.48 -5.83 6.23
N PHE A 94 1.04 -4.59 6.39
CA PHE A 94 1.69 -3.40 5.86
C PHE A 94 2.41 -2.64 6.97
N HIS A 95 3.56 -2.07 6.64
CA HIS A 95 4.39 -1.31 7.55
C HIS A 95 4.46 0.16 7.13
N PHE A 96 4.25 1.10 8.06
CA PHE A 96 4.43 2.51 7.75
C PHE A 96 5.91 2.87 7.66
N VAL A 97 6.28 3.58 6.59
CA VAL A 97 7.67 3.93 6.27
C VAL A 97 7.76 5.36 5.76
N LYS A 98 8.85 6.05 6.13
CA LYS A 98 9.18 7.37 5.60
C LYS A 98 10.09 7.21 4.38
N ARG A 99 9.67 7.72 3.22
CA ARG A 99 10.54 7.86 2.03
C ARG A 99 10.84 9.34 1.79
N SER A 100 11.91 9.60 1.05
CA SER A 100 12.48 10.94 0.79
C SER A 100 11.47 12.02 0.41
N SER A 101 10.36 11.66 -0.25
CA SER A 101 9.30 12.58 -0.69
C SER A 101 7.99 12.52 0.12
N GLY A 102 7.87 11.67 1.14
CA GLY A 102 6.63 11.57 1.93
C GLY A 102 6.44 10.28 2.74
N GLN A 103 5.19 10.04 3.13
CA GLN A 103 4.77 8.80 3.80
C GLN A 103 4.46 7.71 2.75
N ALA A 104 4.80 6.47 3.10
CA ALA A 104 4.49 5.29 2.32
C ALA A 104 4.13 4.13 3.25
N ILE A 105 3.58 3.06 2.66
CA ILE A 105 3.45 1.77 3.33
C ILE A 105 4.23 0.71 2.56
N GLN A 106 4.74 -0.28 3.27
CA GLN A 106 5.55 -1.36 2.73
C GLN A 106 4.87 -2.70 3.01
N LEU A 107 4.80 -3.58 2.03
CA LEU A 107 4.41 -4.97 2.21
C LEU A 107 5.66 -5.85 2.07
N VAL A 108 5.98 -6.64 3.09
CA VAL A 108 7.07 -7.62 3.05
C VAL A 108 6.45 -9.00 2.88
N LEU A 109 6.71 -9.60 1.73
CA LEU A 109 6.23 -10.95 1.46
C LEU A 109 7.28 -11.97 1.91
N PRO A 110 6.93 -12.93 2.78
CA PRO A 110 7.83 -14.00 3.15
C PRO A 110 8.18 -14.82 1.90
N LYS A 111 9.40 -15.36 1.88
CA LYS A 111 9.86 -16.22 0.79
C LYS A 111 8.87 -17.37 0.61
N ASP A 112 8.36 -17.58 -0.61
CA ASP A 112 7.61 -18.77 -0.93
C ASP A 112 8.44 -20.00 -0.53
N LYS A 113 7.91 -20.80 0.39
CA LYS A 113 8.43 -22.14 0.67
C LYS A 113 8.00 -23.02 -0.50
N THR A 114 8.69 -22.90 -1.63
CA THR A 114 8.74 -24.01 -2.61
C THR A 114 9.42 -25.20 -1.97
#